data_AF-X1A603-F1
#
_entry.id   AF-X1A603-F1
#
_cell.length_a   1.000
_cell.length_b   1.000
_cell.length_c   1.000
_cell.angle_alpha   90.00
_cell.angle_beta   90.00
_cell.angle_gamma   90.00
#
_symmetry.space_group_name_H-M   'P 1'
#
loop_
_entity.id
_entity.type
_entity.pdbx_description
1 polymer ?
#
loop_
_entity_poly.entity_id
_entity_poly.type
_entity_poly.pdbx_seq_one_letter_code
_entity_poly.pdbx_strand_id
1 'polypeptide(L)' 'VGMNYVGGKLQGDVDFESVKEKASYITPVPGGVGPMTRVMLLYNALTAAKLAGRCSDE' A
#
# COMPACT_ATOMS: atom_id res chain seq x y z
N VAL A 1 -1.56 -0.74 8.81
CA VAL A 1 -2.83 -0.98 8.08
C VAL A 1 -3.11 -2.47 8.15
N GLY A 2 -4.29 -2.85 8.62
CA GLY A 2 -4.65 -4.25 8.76
C GLY A 2 -5.41 -4.80 7.56
N MET A 3 -5.26 -6.12 7.43
CA MET A 3 -5.88 -6.97 6.44
C MET A 3 -6.48 -8.14 7.21
N ASN A 4 -7.79 -8.11 7.40
CA ASN A 4 -8.52 -9.11 8.17
C ASN A 4 -9.41 -9.92 7.24
N TYR A 5 -9.47 -11.24 7.44
CA TYR A 5 -10.41 -12.10 6.72
C TYR A 5 -11.57 -12.46 7.63
N VAL A 6 -12.76 -11.94 7.33
CA VAL A 6 -13.98 -12.18 8.10
C VAL A 6 -15.04 -12.75 7.16
N GLY A 7 -15.51 -13.97 7.45
CA GLY A 7 -16.52 -14.65 6.62
C GLY A 7 -16.10 -14.83 5.15
N GLY A 8 -14.80 -15.00 4.88
CA GLY A 8 -14.25 -15.15 3.53
C GLY A 8 -14.08 -13.83 2.75
N LYS A 9 -14.40 -12.68 3.34
CA LYS A 9 -14.19 -11.35 2.75
C LYS A 9 -12.99 -10.66 3.40
N LEU A 10 -12.23 -9.94 2.58
CA LEU A 10 -11.15 -9.09 3.05
C LEU A 10 -11.72 -7.76 3.57
N GLN A 11 -11.40 -7.41 4.81
CA GLN A 11 -11.81 -6.18 5.49
C GLN A 11 -10.61 -5.47 6.11
N GLY A 12 -10.70 -4.16 6.26
CA GLY A 12 -9.69 -3.34 6.97
C GLY A 12 -9.94 -3.30 8.48
N ASP A 13 -9.12 -2.54 9.21
CA ASP A 13 -9.29 -2.33 10.66
C ASP A 13 -10.37 -1.29 11.00
N VAL A 14 -10.86 -0.57 9.99
CA VAL A 14 -11.76 0.57 10.13
C VAL A 14 -13.08 0.25 9.44
N ASP A 15 -14.19 0.58 10.11
CA ASP A 15 -15.50 0.60 9.47
C ASP A 15 -15.59 1.75 8.46
N PHE A 16 -15.55 1.39 7.18
CA PHE A 16 -15.47 2.37 6.10
C PHE A 16 -16.71 3.27 6.04
N GLU A 17 -17.90 2.73 6.29
CA GLU A 17 -19.16 3.47 6.11
C GLU A 17 -19.37 4.54 7.18
N SER A 18 -19.04 4.26 8.44
CA SER A 18 -19.18 5.24 9.52
C SER A 18 -18.12 6.35 9.50
N VAL A 19 -17.01 6.13 8.81
CA VAL A 19 -15.85 7.04 8.83
C VAL A 19 -15.70 7.82 7.52
N LYS A 20 -16.31 7.38 6.41
CA LYS A 20 -16.24 8.05 5.09
C LYS A 20 -16.66 9.53 5.12
N GLU A 21 -17.63 9.89 5.95
CA GLU A 21 -18.16 11.26 6.02
C GLU A 21 -17.37 12.16 6.99
N LYS A 22 -16.53 11.57 7.83
CA LYS A 22 -15.71 12.29 8.81
C LYS A 22 -14.29 12.51 8.32
N ALA A 23 -13.75 11.56 7.55
CA ALA A 23 -12.39 11.61 7.05
C ALA A 23 -12.29 12.45 5.78
N SER A 24 -11.28 13.33 5.68
CA SER A 24 -11.01 14.07 4.45
C SER A 24 -10.54 13.17 3.31
N TYR A 25 -9.81 12.09 3.65
CA TYR A 25 -9.37 11.04 2.73
C TYR A 25 -9.39 9.70 3.45
N ILE A 26 -9.82 8.63 2.77
CA ILE A 26 -9.87 7.28 3.31
C ILE A 26 -9.49 6.26 2.24
N THR A 27 -8.70 5.25 2.61
CA THR A 27 -8.27 4.19 1.67
C THR A 27 -9.21 2.99 1.77
N PRO A 28 -9.82 2.52 0.68
CA PRO A 28 -10.70 1.36 0.70
C PRO A 28 -9.93 0.06 0.93
N VAL A 29 -10.58 -0.91 1.54
CA VAL A 29 -10.10 -2.29 1.64
C VAL A 29 -11.21 -3.20 1.11
N PRO A 30 -10.99 -3.96 0.01
CA PRO A 30 -9.75 -4.11 -0.76
C PRO A 30 -9.38 -2.90 -1.62
N GLY A 31 -8.12 -2.84 -2.07
CA GLY A 31 -7.70 -1.93 -3.16
C GLY A 31 -6.93 -0.66 -2.75
N GLY A 32 -6.79 -0.37 -1.46
CA GLY A 32 -6.03 0.77 -0.96
C GLY A 32 -4.52 0.52 -0.92
N VAL A 33 -3.99 0.27 0.28
CA VAL A 33 -2.53 0.17 0.50
C VAL A 33 -1.90 -1.17 0.07
N GLY A 34 -2.68 -2.24 -0.09
CA GLY A 34 -2.16 -3.55 -0.50
C GLY A 34 -1.40 -3.52 -1.83
N PRO A 35 -1.95 -2.93 -2.91
CA PRO A 35 -1.23 -2.72 -4.17
C PRO A 35 0.04 -1.88 -4.01
N MET A 36 0.03 -0.85 -3.16
CA MET A 36 1.19 0.03 -2.95
C MET A 36 2.40 -0.72 -2.39
N THR A 37 2.20 -1.74 -1.55
CA THR A 37 3.31 -2.55 -1.03
C THR A 37 4.12 -3.21 -2.14
N ARG A 38 3.45 -3.74 -3.18
CA ARG A 38 4.16 -4.35 -4.33
C ARG A 38 4.88 -3.29 -5.17
N VAL A 39 4.25 -2.14 -5.40
CA VAL A 39 4.88 -1.03 -6.14
C VAL A 39 6.12 -0.55 -5.40
N MET A 40 6.03 -0.34 -4.09
CA MET A 40 7.14 0.15 -3.28
C MET A 40 8.27 -0.88 -3.17
N LEU A 41 7.96 -2.18 -3.14
CA LEU A 41 8.99 -3.22 -3.23
C LEU A 41 9.81 -3.10 -4.52
N LEU A 42 9.13 -2.97 -5.67
CA LEU A 42 9.79 -2.83 -6.97
C LEU A 42 10.55 -1.51 -7.08
N TYR A 43 9.98 -0.42 -6.58
CA TYR A 43 10.62 0.89 -6.55
C TYR A 43 11.91 0.86 -5.72
N ASN A 44 11.86 0.24 -4.54
CA ASN A 44 13.03 0.12 -3.67
C ASN A 44 14.09 -0.81 -4.29
N ALA A 45 13.67 -1.92 -4.91
CA ALA A 45 14.59 -2.81 -5.63
C ALA A 45 15.29 -2.10 -6.79
N LEU A 46 14.55 -1.32 -7.60
CA LEU A 46 15.12 -0.52 -8.69
C LEU A 46 16.07 0.56 -8.16
N THR A 47 15.68 1.24 -7.08
CA THR A 47 16.51 2.28 -6.45
C THR A 47 17.81 1.69 -5.92
N ALA A 48 17.74 0.55 -5.24
CA ALA A 48 18.92 -0.16 -4.75
C ALA A 48 19.83 -0.62 -5.89
N ALA A 49 19.26 -1.15 -6.99
CA ALA A 49 20.03 -1.55 -8.17
C ALA A 49 20.73 -0.34 -8.83
N LYS A 50 20.06 0.81 -8.94
CA LYS A 50 20.69 2.06 -9.42
C LYS A 50 21.82 2.51 -8.51
N LEU A 51 21.63 2.47 -7.18
CA LEU A 51 22.67 2.87 -6.23
C LEU A 51 23.87 1.93 -6.24
N ALA A 52 23.64 0.62 -6.32
CA ALA A 52 24.69 -0.39 -6.41
C ALA A 52 25.42 -0.36 -7.77
N GLY A 53 24.71 -0.01 -8.84
CA GLY A 53 25.25 0.13 -10.19
C GLY A 53 25.91 1.47 -10.49
N ARG A 54 25.84 2.47 -9.60
CA ARG A 54 26.46 3.80 -9.77
C ARG A 54 27.99 3.81 -9.55
N CYS A 55 28.66 2.87 -10.21
CA CYS A 55 29.94 3.14 -10.85
C CYS A 55 29.58 3.57 -12.29
N SER A 56 29.74 4.86 -12.63
CA SER A 56 29.31 5.54 -13.89
C SER A 56 27.78 5.49 -14.14
N ASP A 57 27.02 6.56 -14.24
CA ASP A 57 27.24 7.78 -15.02
C ASP A 57 26.68 9.02 -14.29
N GLU A 58 27.25 10.17 -14.66
CA GLU A 58 26.81 11.54 -14.34
C GLU A 58 25.37 11.83 -14.77
#